data_AF-A0A0B1R0G8-F1
#
_entry.id   AF-A0A0B1R0G8-F1
#
_cell.length_a   1.000
_cell.length_b   1.000
_cell.length_c   1.000
_cell.angle_alpha   90.00
_cell.angle_beta   90.00
_cell.angle_gamma   90.00
#
_symmetry.space_group_name_H-M   'P 1'
#
loop_
_entity.id
_entity.type
_entity.pdbx_description
1 polymer ?
#
loop_
_entity_poly.entity_id
_entity_poly.type
_entity_poly.pdbx_seq_one_letter_code
_entity_poly.pdbx_strand_id
1 'polypeptide(L)' 'MRQDELPPEQEAGLPGYFSQVTHPCQIALLGRITVEILRQERRLTRTAVCLKLIARLDVTSDETEAAHLMALLRILFNR' A
#
# COMPACT_ATOMS: atom_id res chain seq x y z
N MET A 1 -16.98 -1.84 32.33
CA MET A 1 -17.32 -2.31 30.98
C MET A 1 -17.96 -1.17 30.23
N ARG A 2 -17.21 -0.43 29.42
CA ARG A 2 -17.77 0.63 28.57
C ARG A 2 -17.42 0.23 27.13
N GLN A 3 -18.42 -0.25 26.41
CA GLN A 3 -18.36 -0.51 24.99
C GLN A 3 -18.58 0.83 24.30
N ASP A 4 -17.50 1.50 23.90
CA ASP A 4 -17.58 2.55 22.90
C ASP A 4 -17.71 1.85 21.55
N GLU A 5 -18.94 1.84 21.04
CA GLU A 5 -19.27 1.47 19.66
C GLU A 5 -18.49 2.39 18.72
N LEU A 6 -17.39 1.87 18.17
CA LEU A 6 -16.69 2.53 17.07
C LEU A 6 -17.59 2.49 15.83
N PRO A 7 -17.74 3.61 15.09
CA PRO A 7 -18.50 3.62 13.84
C PRO A 7 -17.94 2.58 12.84
N PRO A 8 -18.77 1.93 12.02
CA PRO A 8 -18.33 0.93 11.04
C PRO A 8 -17.63 1.51 9.81
N GLU A 9 -17.15 2.77 9.88
CA GLU A 9 -16.45 3.47 8.81
C GLU A 9 -15.04 3.90 9.25
N GLN A 10 -14.40 3.13 10.13
CA GLN A 10 -12.97 3.29 10.37
C GLN A 10 -12.25 3.14 9.03
N GLU A 11 -11.75 4.26 8.50
CA GLU A 11 -10.78 4.32 7.41
C GLU A 11 -9.87 3.11 7.54
N ALA A 12 -9.97 2.17 6.60
CA ALA A 12 -9.18 0.96 6.66
C ALA A 12 -7.72 1.40 6.82
N GLY A 13 -7.12 1.15 7.99
CA GLY A 13 -5.72 1.50 8.22
C GLY A 13 -4.86 0.80 7.17
N LEU A 14 -3.56 1.10 7.11
CA LEU A 14 -2.66 0.44 6.16
C LEU A 14 -2.81 -1.10 6.11
N PRO A 15 -3.02 -1.83 7.23
CA PRO A 15 -3.31 -3.27 7.21
C PRO A 15 -4.61 -3.65 6.46
N GLY A 16 -5.64 -2.81 6.53
CA GLY A 16 -6.91 -3.05 5.84
C GLY A 16 -6.80 -2.88 4.33
N TYR A 17 -5.97 -1.94 3.84
CA TYR A 17 -5.65 -1.86 2.41
C TYR A 17 -4.80 -3.05 1.94
N PHE A 18 -3.83 -3.49 2.76
CA PHE A 18 -2.98 -4.62 2.41
C PHE A 18 -3.78 -5.92 2.31
N SER A 19 -4.79 -6.07 3.15
CA SER A 19 -5.70 -7.22 3.13
C SER A 19 -6.55 -7.30 1.87
N GLN A 20 -6.71 -6.20 1.12
CA GLN A 20 -7.44 -6.17 -0.16
C GLN A 20 -6.57 -6.62 -1.35
N VAL A 21 -5.25 -6.74 -1.17
CA VAL A 21 -4.32 -7.14 -2.22
C VAL A 21 -4.24 -8.66 -2.30
N THR A 22 -4.82 -9.25 -3.35
CA THR A 22 -4.87 -10.72 -3.52
C THR A 22 -3.93 -11.23 -4.60
N HIS A 23 -3.46 -10.37 -5.51
CA HIS A 23 -2.61 -10.79 -6.61
C HIS A 23 -1.16 -11.05 -6.15
N PRO A 24 -0.56 -12.23 -6.39
CA PRO A 24 0.77 -12.58 -5.89
C PRO A 24 1.88 -11.59 -6.25
N CYS A 25 1.91 -11.10 -7.49
CA CYS A 25 2.90 -10.10 -7.90
C CYS A 25 2.76 -8.78 -7.14
N GLN A 26 1.53 -8.35 -6.83
CA GLN A 26 1.27 -7.13 -6.09
C GLN A 26 1.67 -7.30 -4.62
N ILE A 27 1.39 -8.46 -4.01
CA ILE A 27 1.82 -8.81 -2.65
C ILE A 27 3.36 -8.77 -2.56
N ALA A 28 4.05 -9.41 -3.51
CA ALA A 28 5.51 -9.44 -3.55
C ALA A 28 6.11 -8.03 -3.71
N LEU A 29 5.52 -7.20 -4.58
CA LEU A 29 5.96 -5.83 -4.80
C LEU A 29 5.76 -4.97 -3.55
N LEU A 30 4.59 -5.07 -2.93
CA LEU A 30 4.26 -4.34 -1.71
C LEU A 30 5.14 -4.76 -0.52
N GLY A 31 5.47 -6.06 -0.43
CA GLY A 31 6.44 -6.59 0.52
C GLY A 31 7.82 -5.98 0.34
N ARG A 32 8.32 -5.91 -0.91
CA ARG A 32 9.61 -5.25 -1.21
C ARG A 32 9.62 -3.78 -0.80
N ILE A 33 8.58 -3.02 -1.16
CA ILE A 33 8.45 -1.61 -0.79
C ILE A 33 8.41 -1.43 0.73
N THR A 34 7.67 -2.28 1.43
CA THR A 34 7.57 -2.23 2.89
C THR A 34 8.94 -2.43 3.54
N VAL A 35 9.70 -3.44 3.08
CA VAL A 35 11.06 -3.70 3.55
C VAL A 35 11.99 -2.52 3.24
N GLU A 36 11.91 -1.92 2.05
CA GLU A 36 12.70 -0.74 1.70
C GLU A 36 12.42 0.46 2.62
N ILE A 37 11.15 0.73 2.94
CA ILE A 37 10.77 1.83 3.84
C ILE A 37 11.35 1.59 5.24
N LEU A 38 11.19 0.37 5.76
CA LEU A 38 11.69 0.01 7.09
C LEU A 38 13.22 0.05 7.16
N ARG A 39 13.91 -0.38 6.09
CA ARG A 39 15.39 -0.27 5.99
C ARG A 39 15.90 1.16 5.95
N GLN A 40 15.08 2.11 5.51
CA GLN A 40 15.39 3.54 5.55
C GLN A 40 15.08 4.18 6.92
N GLU A 41 14.79 3.36 7.94
CA GLU A 41 14.39 3.80 9.29
C GLU A 41 13.16 4.73 9.27
N ARG A 42 12.33 4.62 8.22
CA ARG A 42 11.11 5.41 8.06
C ARG A 42 9.92 4.65 8.60
N ARG A 43 8.97 5.40 9.17
CA ARG A 43 7.70 4.84 9.60
C ARG A 43 6.92 4.34 8.39
N LEU A 44 6.40 3.11 8.50
CA LEU A 44 5.51 2.54 7.50
C LEU A 44 4.15 3.24 7.59
N THR A 45 3.86 4.10 6.60
CA THR A 45 2.61 4.85 6.48
C THR A 45 2.06 4.75 5.07
N ARG A 46 0.76 4.97 4.89
CA ARG A 46 0.12 5.07 3.56
C ARG A 46 0.87 6.04 2.65
N THR A 47 1.24 7.21 3.16
CA THR A 47 2.03 8.21 2.42
C THR A 47 3.40 7.68 2.00
N ALA A 48 4.15 7.03 2.90
CA ALA A 48 5.46 6.47 2.56
C ALA A 48 5.37 5.38 1.49
N VAL A 49 4.34 4.52 1.56
CA VAL A 49 4.07 3.48 0.57
C VAL A 49 3.68 4.09 -0.78
N CYS A 50 2.76 5.07 -0.81
CA CYS A 50 2.36 5.74 -2.05
C CYS A 50 3.53 6.45 -2.72
N LEU A 51 4.37 7.17 -1.97
CA LEU A 51 5.55 7.85 -2.52
C LEU A 51 6.54 6.86 -3.16
N LYS A 52 6.75 5.69 -2.54
CA LYS A 52 7.61 4.64 -3.10
C LYS A 52 7.02 4.00 -4.36
N LEU A 53 5.71 3.76 -4.37
CA LEU A 53 5.01 3.24 -5.54
C LEU A 53 5.11 4.21 -6.72
N ILE A 54 4.89 5.51 -6.49
CA ILE A 54 4.98 6.56 -7.51
C ILE A 54 6.43 6.66 -8.03
N ALA A 55 7.42 6.74 -7.14
CA ALA A 55 8.82 6.82 -7.54
C ALA A 55 9.26 5.59 -8.37
N ARG A 56 8.69 4.41 -8.12
CA ARG A 56 8.96 3.20 -8.89
C ARG A 56 8.23 3.19 -10.23
N LEU A 57 7.03 3.75 -10.28
CA LEU A 57 6.26 3.93 -11.52
C LEU A 57 6.97 4.89 -12.48
N ASP A 58 7.57 5.96 -11.97
CA ASP A 58 8.28 6.96 -12.77
C ASP A 58 9.52 6.39 -13.49
N VAL A 59 10.09 5.28 -13.02
CA VAL A 59 11.33 4.69 -13.55
C VAL A 59 11.13 3.35 -14.27
N THR A 60 9.97 2.71 -14.13
CA THR A 60 9.73 1.41 -14.77
C THR A 60 9.43 1.59 -16.26
N SER A 61 10.00 0.74 -17.11
CA SER A 61 9.67 0.63 -18.53
C SER A 61 8.84 -0.62 -18.85
N ASP A 62 8.51 -1.41 -17.83
CA ASP A 62 7.68 -2.61 -17.96
C ASP A 62 6.20 -2.24 -17.74
N GLU A 63 5.40 -2.34 -18.81
CA GLU A 63 3.96 -2.05 -18.77
C GLU A 63 3.20 -2.92 -17.78
N THR A 64 3.64 -4.17 -17.57
CA THR A 64 3.02 -5.10 -16.61
C THR A 64 3.31 -4.66 -15.18
N GLU A 65 4.56 -4.28 -14.89
CA GLU A 65 4.92 -3.73 -13.58
C GLU A 65 4.17 -2.41 -13.32
N ALA A 66 4.10 -1.53 -14.32
CA ALA A 66 3.35 -0.28 -14.23
C ALA A 66 1.86 -0.52 -13.92
N ALA A 67 1.22 -1.50 -14.56
CA ALA A 67 -0.16 -1.88 -14.28
C ALA A 67 -0.35 -2.36 -12.83
N HIS A 68 0.58 -3.17 -12.31
CA HIS A 68 0.54 -3.61 -10.91
C HIS A 68 0.74 -2.45 -9.92
N LEU A 69 1.66 -1.52 -10.21
CA LEU A 69 1.91 -0.33 -9.38
C LEU A 69 0.68 0.58 -9.35
N MET A 70 0.06 0.85 -10.50
CA MET A 70 -1.18 1.66 -10.59
C MET A 70 -2.35 0.99 -9.84
N ALA A 71 -2.51 -0.32 -9.95
CA ALA A 71 -3.54 -1.05 -9.23
C ALA A 71 -3.37 -0.94 -7.70
N LEU A 72 -2.13 -1.07 -7.20
CA LEU A 72 -1.81 -0.88 -5.79
C LEU A 72 -2.11 0.55 -5.32
N LEU A 73 -1.74 1.56 -6.10
CA LEU A 73 -2.07 2.95 -5.81
C LEU A 73 -3.59 3.15 -5.74
N ARG A 74 -4.36 2.57 -6.66
CA ARG A 74 -5.82 2.66 -6.66
C ARG A 74 -6.43 2.09 -5.38
N ILE A 75 -5.96 0.93 -4.90
CA ILE A 75 -6.39 0.34 -3.62
C ILE A 75 -6.04 1.29 -2.47
N LEU A 76 -4.80 1.80 -2.44
CA LEU A 76 -4.33 2.74 -1.43
C LEU A 76 -4.95 4.13 -1.55
N PHE A 77 -5.68 4.48 -2.61
CA PHE A 77 -6.41 5.75 -2.73
C PHE A 77 -7.91 5.60 -2.55
N ASN A 78 -8.43 4.37 -2.54
CA ASN A 78 -9.84 4.11 -2.31
C ASN A 78 -10.19 4.60 -0.88
N ARG A 79 -11.10 5.56 -0.81
CA ARG A 79 -11.59 6.15 0.44
C ARG A 79 -12.79 5.34 0.92
#